data_AF-F4NWK3-F1
#
_entry.id   AF-F4NWK3-F1
#
_cell.length_a   1.000
_cell.length_b   1.000
_cell.length_c   1.000
_cell.angle_alpha   90.00
_cell.angle_beta   90.00
_cell.angle_gamma   90.00
#
_symmetry.space_group_name_H-M   'P 1'
#
loop_
_entity.id
_entity.type
_entity.pdbx_description
1 polymer ?
#
loop_
_entity_poly.entity_id
_entity_poly.type
_entity_poly.pdbx_seq_one_letter_code
_entity_poly.pdbx_strand_id
1 'polypeptide(L)'
;MTLEDRIASALKNALDIHTTAESIETGTLTVYSICTAPTADTTLFQPAIKDDHCMTRKDRLVFVGYSPHAAQESFQLMFAFCVSEYSTKTALIVNMEKIDTTGITPINIPVASTSIKAYINHILLTTPVSTSIRIHVFARSQSQYLFPGSKHIPSKRIRTDTQLVQWWMRVLADSASLGRCDNQTKLLWVVPGETSTSTTTTRILSSSNTLWTWGLGADSHNRLPLFPDDPVTKACGMVQSSAGDIDPTAVMDILGVLGECQSVCALLCLESIPQNTSNQTCDTSIKVNNATQDELNALMKLWMTMDFSNVDACTRSSTKLIKYVQSTLGNVGLAHVDVTVAGKSDSKLNVSVASNSTNTVQSIQGLVKRHAPAEAITTPIKTLSANLIKRQKQ
;
A
#
# COMPACT_ATOMS: atom_id res chain seq x y z
N MET A 1 -7.09 21.41 -3.71
CA MET A 1 -6.31 20.57 -2.78
C MET A 1 -5.49 19.60 -3.60
N THR A 2 -4.17 19.58 -3.42
CA THR A 2 -3.28 18.68 -4.15
C THR A 2 -3.43 17.23 -3.67
N LEU A 3 -2.68 16.29 -4.26
CA LEU A 3 -2.64 14.91 -3.76
C LEU A 3 -1.97 14.85 -2.39
N GLU A 4 -0.85 15.56 -2.26
CA GLU A 4 0.00 15.60 -1.08
C GLU A 4 -0.77 16.19 0.10
N ASP A 5 -1.53 17.28 -0.12
CA ASP A 5 -2.44 17.86 0.87
C ASP A 5 -3.49 16.85 1.35
N ARG A 6 -4.05 16.05 0.42
CA ARG A 6 -5.09 15.06 0.75
C ARG A 6 -4.53 13.92 1.59
N ILE A 7 -3.34 13.43 1.25
CA ILE A 7 -2.65 12.41 2.03
C ILE A 7 -2.28 12.97 3.40
N ALA A 8 -1.68 14.16 3.45
CA ALA A 8 -1.33 14.84 4.70
C ALA A 8 -2.55 15.05 5.61
N SER A 9 -3.67 15.51 5.06
CA SER A 9 -4.92 15.67 5.79
C SER A 9 -5.46 14.34 6.33
N ALA A 10 -5.42 13.27 5.54
CA ALA A 10 -5.85 11.95 5.98
C ALA A 10 -4.95 11.38 7.10
N LEU A 11 -3.63 11.58 6.99
CA LEU A 11 -2.68 11.18 8.03
C LEU A 11 -2.88 11.99 9.32
N LYS A 12 -3.13 13.29 9.21
CA LYS A 12 -3.47 14.15 10.36
C LYS A 12 -4.74 13.66 11.06
N ASN A 13 -5.81 13.42 10.31
CA ASN A 13 -7.05 12.89 10.87
C ASN A 13 -6.83 11.53 11.56
N ALA A 14 -5.99 10.65 10.99
CA ALA A 14 -5.65 9.38 11.62
C ALA A 14 -4.86 9.58 12.94
N LEU A 15 -3.94 10.55 13.00
CA LEU A 15 -3.23 10.92 14.23
C LEU A 15 -4.20 11.44 15.31
N ASP A 16 -5.17 12.27 14.93
CA ASP A 16 -6.17 12.84 15.84
C ASP A 16 -7.13 11.77 16.40
N ILE A 17 -7.43 10.72 15.63
CA ILE A 17 -8.25 9.58 16.08
C ILE A 17 -7.44 8.67 17.02
N HIS A 18 -6.18 8.41 16.68
CA HIS A 18 -5.31 7.46 17.38
C HIS A 18 -4.47 8.07 18.51
N THR A 19 -4.70 9.33 18.90
CA THR A 19 -3.94 10.03 19.98
C THR A 19 -4.26 9.55 21.40
N THR A 20 -4.89 8.38 21.52
CA THR A 20 -5.19 7.74 22.80
C THR A 20 -4.23 6.58 23.04
N ALA A 21 -3.32 6.80 24.00
CA ALA A 21 -2.40 5.85 24.64
C ALA A 21 -1.05 5.61 23.96
N GLU A 22 0.01 5.83 24.76
CA GLU A 22 1.45 5.61 24.54
C GLU A 22 2.24 6.71 23.81
N SER A 23 3.52 6.81 24.21
CA SER A 23 4.50 7.87 23.97
C SER A 23 4.81 8.04 22.48
N ILE A 24 3.96 8.79 21.77
CA ILE A 24 4.29 9.25 20.42
C ILE A 24 5.46 10.23 20.55
N GLU A 25 6.57 9.95 19.87
CA GLU A 25 7.67 10.90 19.77
C GLU A 25 7.20 12.12 18.98
N THR A 26 7.56 13.32 19.45
CA THR A 26 7.26 14.54 18.71
C THR A 26 8.13 14.60 17.46
N GLY A 27 7.50 14.86 16.32
CA GLY A 27 8.20 14.92 15.05
C GLY A 27 7.34 15.47 13.92
N THR A 28 7.80 15.26 12.70
CA THR A 28 7.12 15.69 11.48
C THR A 28 7.01 14.49 10.54
N LEU A 29 5.80 14.20 10.06
CA LEU A 29 5.60 13.35 8.90
C LEU A 29 5.71 14.20 7.65
N THR A 30 6.51 13.76 6.69
CA THR A 30 6.60 14.42 5.38
C THR A 30 6.11 13.46 4.31
N VAL A 31 5.11 13.90 3.55
CA VAL A 31 4.62 13.21 2.36
C VAL A 31 5.38 13.76 1.18
N TYR A 32 5.99 12.89 0.38
CA TYR A 32 6.65 13.24 -0.87
C TYR A 32 5.93 12.58 -2.05
N SER A 33 5.88 13.28 -3.17
CA SER A 33 5.24 12.81 -4.40
C SER A 33 6.06 13.28 -5.59
N ILE A 34 6.41 12.32 -6.45
CA ILE A 34 7.13 12.52 -7.70
C ILE A 34 6.24 11.95 -8.80
N CYS A 35 5.98 12.73 -9.85
CA CYS A 35 5.16 12.33 -10.97
C CYS A 35 5.90 12.62 -12.28
N THR A 36 5.84 11.69 -13.23
CA THR A 36 6.38 11.92 -14.56
C THR A 36 5.41 12.74 -15.43
N ALA A 37 5.96 13.39 -16.46
CA ALA A 37 5.12 14.02 -17.48
C ALA A 37 4.35 12.93 -18.26
N PRO A 38 3.08 13.18 -18.65
CA PRO A 38 2.35 12.23 -19.48
C PRO A 38 3.08 11.96 -20.80
N THR A 39 3.33 10.70 -21.10
CA THR A 39 3.92 10.23 -22.37
C THR A 39 2.89 9.39 -23.13
N ALA A 40 2.96 9.37 -24.46
CA ALA A 40 2.07 8.53 -25.26
C ALA A 40 2.38 7.04 -25.00
N ASP A 41 1.35 6.25 -24.71
CA ASP A 41 1.46 4.80 -24.51
C ASP A 41 0.21 4.14 -25.06
N THR A 42 0.36 3.27 -26.07
CA THR A 42 -0.75 2.57 -26.74
C THR A 42 -0.77 1.08 -26.42
N THR A 43 0.08 0.63 -25.49
CA THR A 43 0.37 -0.79 -25.29
C THR A 43 -0.54 -1.47 -24.27
N LEU A 44 -1.32 -0.68 -23.50
CA LEU A 44 -2.14 -1.20 -22.41
C LEU A 44 -3.22 -2.18 -22.88
N PHE A 45 -3.77 -2.03 -24.07
CA PHE A 45 -4.82 -2.92 -24.58
C PHE A 45 -4.43 -3.50 -25.94
N GLN A 46 -4.81 -4.75 -26.15
CA GLN A 46 -4.69 -5.43 -27.44
C GLN A 46 -6.00 -6.15 -27.78
N PRO A 47 -6.51 -6.03 -29.02
CA PRO A 47 -6.04 -5.10 -30.06
C PRO A 47 -6.29 -3.64 -29.66
N ALA A 48 -5.42 -2.72 -30.11
CA ALA A 48 -5.62 -1.29 -29.88
C ALA A 48 -6.81 -0.78 -30.70
N ILE A 49 -7.65 0.06 -30.09
CA ILE A 49 -8.77 0.74 -30.74
C ILE A 49 -8.49 2.24 -30.90
N LYS A 50 -9.37 2.93 -31.63
CA LYS A 50 -9.22 4.36 -31.94
C LYS A 50 -8.99 5.24 -30.71
N ASP A 51 -9.69 4.95 -29.61
CA ASP A 51 -9.57 5.71 -28.37
C ASP A 51 -8.20 5.54 -27.69
N ASP A 52 -7.53 4.40 -27.91
CA ASP A 52 -6.21 4.13 -27.31
C ASP A 52 -5.11 4.96 -27.98
N HIS A 53 -5.28 5.46 -29.20
CA HIS A 53 -4.26 6.28 -29.88
C HIS A 53 -3.96 7.61 -29.17
N CYS A 54 -4.87 8.09 -28.32
CA CYS A 54 -4.65 9.26 -27.50
C CYS A 54 -4.30 8.92 -26.04
N MET A 55 -4.07 7.63 -25.75
CA MET A 55 -3.72 7.19 -24.41
C MET A 55 -2.35 7.73 -24.02
N THR A 56 -2.30 8.24 -22.79
CA THR A 56 -1.06 8.69 -22.17
C THR A 56 -0.83 7.93 -20.88
N ARG A 57 0.43 7.69 -20.55
CA ARG A 57 0.88 7.12 -19.30
C ARG A 57 1.66 8.17 -18.51
N LYS A 58 1.45 8.19 -17.21
CA LYS A 58 2.34 8.85 -16.25
C LYS A 58 2.59 7.90 -15.08
N ASP A 59 3.80 7.94 -14.55
CA ASP A 59 4.19 7.15 -13.40
C ASP A 59 4.33 8.06 -12.19
N ARG A 60 3.90 7.56 -11.03
CA ARG A 60 3.96 8.31 -9.78
C ARG A 60 4.55 7.45 -8.69
N LEU A 61 5.47 8.06 -7.93
CA LEU A 61 6.07 7.53 -6.73
C LEU A 61 5.68 8.43 -5.56
N VAL A 62 5.02 7.87 -4.57
CA VAL A 62 4.67 8.56 -3.32
C VAL A 62 5.33 7.84 -2.16
N PHE A 63 5.93 8.59 -1.26
CA PHE A 63 6.52 8.03 -0.05
C PHE A 63 6.35 8.95 1.14
N VAL A 64 6.30 8.34 2.32
CA VAL A 64 6.10 9.03 3.59
C VAL A 64 7.27 8.67 4.49
N GLY A 65 7.87 9.69 5.07
CA GLY A 65 8.87 9.52 6.12
C GLY A 65 8.59 10.37 7.34
N TYR A 66 9.37 10.12 8.38
CA TYR A 66 9.25 10.76 9.68
C TYR A 66 10.60 11.38 10.07
N SER A 67 10.52 12.61 10.58
CA SER A 67 11.65 13.37 11.12
C SER A 67 11.39 13.66 12.59
N PRO A 68 12.06 12.97 13.53
CA PRO A 68 11.95 13.27 14.95
C PRO A 68 12.50 14.66 15.27
N HIS A 69 11.83 15.43 16.14
CA HIS A 69 12.31 16.76 16.54
C HIS A 69 13.55 16.68 17.45
N ALA A 70 13.66 15.62 18.24
CA ALA A 70 14.78 15.40 19.15
C ALA A 70 16.09 15.06 18.41
N ALA A 71 16.00 14.46 17.22
CA ALA A 71 17.13 14.05 16.41
C ALA A 71 17.20 14.89 15.13
N GLN A 72 17.75 16.11 15.27
CA GLN A 72 17.96 17.05 14.17
C GLN A 72 18.62 16.35 12.96
N GLU A 73 18.09 16.60 11.77
CA GLU A 73 18.53 16.04 10.47
C GLU A 73 18.35 14.53 10.26
N SER A 74 17.70 13.81 11.17
CA SER A 74 17.31 12.42 10.91
C SER A 74 15.98 12.36 10.14
N PHE A 75 15.97 11.59 9.06
CA PHE A 75 14.78 11.31 8.26
C PHE A 75 14.67 9.80 8.05
N GLN A 76 13.50 9.24 8.30
CA GLN A 76 13.26 7.80 8.20
C GLN A 76 12.08 7.53 7.29
N LEU A 77 12.31 6.87 6.16
CA LEU A 77 11.23 6.38 5.31
C LEU A 77 10.43 5.31 6.05
N MET A 78 9.11 5.44 6.00
CA MET A 78 8.19 4.50 6.63
C MET A 78 7.46 3.66 5.60
N PHE A 79 7.05 4.28 4.50
CA PHE A 79 6.10 3.74 3.53
C PHE A 79 6.35 4.35 2.15
N ALA A 80 6.16 3.55 1.10
CA ALA A 80 6.18 4.03 -0.27
C ALA A 80 5.24 3.22 -1.15
N PHE A 81 4.76 3.85 -2.22
CA PHE A 81 4.04 3.19 -3.29
C PHE A 81 4.31 3.80 -4.66
N CYS A 82 4.29 2.94 -5.68
CA CYS A 82 4.41 3.31 -7.09
C CYS A 82 3.12 2.93 -7.82
N VAL A 83 2.71 3.79 -8.75
CA VAL A 83 1.54 3.59 -9.61
C VAL A 83 1.83 4.04 -11.03
N SER A 84 1.15 3.40 -11.97
CA SER A 84 1.07 3.86 -13.37
C SER A 84 -0.35 4.27 -13.68
N GLU A 85 -0.52 5.50 -14.14
CA GLU A 85 -1.81 6.10 -14.47
C GLU A 85 -1.91 6.26 -15.99
N TYR A 86 -2.85 5.55 -16.61
CA TYR A 86 -3.14 5.56 -18.03
C TYR A 86 -4.42 6.33 -18.28
N SER A 87 -4.34 7.42 -19.05
CA SER A 87 -5.46 8.30 -19.32
C SER A 87 -5.82 8.26 -20.80
N THR A 88 -7.10 8.05 -21.09
CA THR A 88 -7.71 8.25 -22.41
C THR A 88 -8.71 9.42 -22.33
N LYS A 89 -9.49 9.66 -23.39
CA LYS A 89 -10.58 10.65 -23.35
C LYS A 89 -11.70 10.28 -22.38
N THR A 90 -11.93 8.99 -22.15
CA THR A 90 -13.13 8.47 -21.46
C THR A 90 -12.82 7.60 -20.25
N ALA A 91 -11.54 7.27 -20.02
CA ALA A 91 -11.12 6.40 -18.94
C ALA A 91 -9.78 6.82 -18.32
N LEU A 92 -9.69 6.67 -17.00
CA LEU A 92 -8.46 6.64 -16.23
C LEU A 92 -8.28 5.22 -15.68
N ILE A 93 -7.20 4.55 -16.08
CA ILE A 93 -6.84 3.22 -15.62
C ILE A 93 -5.57 3.35 -14.77
N VAL A 94 -5.60 2.84 -13.55
CA VAL A 94 -4.50 2.94 -12.59
C VAL A 94 -4.03 1.54 -12.25
N ASN A 95 -2.74 1.28 -12.39
CA ASN A 95 -2.09 0.09 -11.84
C ASN A 95 -1.40 0.43 -10.52
N MET A 96 -1.77 -0.25 -9.43
CA MET A 96 -1.04 -0.17 -8.17
C MET A 96 0.16 -1.13 -8.22
N GLU A 97 1.30 -0.67 -8.74
CA GLU A 97 2.44 -1.54 -9.06
C GLU A 97 3.11 -2.14 -7.83
N LYS A 98 3.58 -1.28 -6.91
CA LYS A 98 4.41 -1.70 -5.78
C LYS A 98 4.04 -0.90 -4.55
N ILE A 99 3.86 -1.58 -3.43
CA ILE A 99 3.61 -0.99 -2.12
C ILE A 99 4.46 -1.72 -1.10
N ASP A 100 5.16 -0.96 -0.26
CA ASP A 100 5.96 -1.54 0.80
C ASP A 100 6.06 -0.61 2.00
N THR A 101 6.51 -1.16 3.12
CA THR A 101 6.84 -0.43 4.34
C THR A 101 8.22 -0.84 4.82
N THR A 102 8.97 0.08 5.41
CA THR A 102 10.25 -0.27 6.07
C THR A 102 10.03 -1.09 7.34
N GLY A 103 8.89 -0.90 8.01
CA GLY A 103 8.63 -1.44 9.35
C GLY A 103 9.08 -0.51 10.47
N ILE A 104 9.64 0.66 10.15
CA ILE A 104 9.90 1.72 11.10
C ILE A 104 8.57 2.42 11.41
N THR A 105 8.11 2.33 12.66
CA THR A 105 6.79 2.82 13.10
C THR A 105 6.92 3.69 14.36
N PRO A 106 7.51 4.90 14.26
CA PRO A 106 7.60 5.85 15.38
C PRO A 106 6.21 6.38 15.81
N ILE A 107 5.21 6.17 14.97
CA ILE A 107 3.82 6.56 15.21
C ILE A 107 2.89 5.35 15.00
N ASN A 108 1.83 5.26 15.81
CA ASN A 108 0.88 4.16 15.77
C ASN A 108 -0.34 4.50 14.90
N ILE A 109 -0.11 4.80 13.62
CA ILE A 109 -1.18 4.99 12.63
C ILE A 109 -0.98 4.08 11.43
N PRO A 110 -2.04 3.70 10.70
CA PRO A 110 -1.93 2.82 9.55
C PRO A 110 -1.52 3.60 8.28
N VAL A 111 -0.31 4.19 8.28
CA VAL A 111 0.22 5.10 7.23
C VAL A 111 -0.05 4.56 5.83
N ALA A 112 0.28 3.29 5.57
CA ALA A 112 0.13 2.69 4.24
C ALA A 112 -1.32 2.74 3.72
N SER A 113 -2.27 2.18 4.48
CA SER A 113 -3.68 2.17 4.04
C SER A 113 -4.30 3.56 4.05
N THR A 114 -3.92 4.44 4.98
CA THR A 114 -4.42 5.82 5.01
C THR A 114 -3.98 6.59 3.76
N SER A 115 -2.70 6.49 3.39
CA SER A 115 -2.16 7.15 2.19
C SER A 115 -2.77 6.61 0.90
N ILE A 116 -2.94 5.28 0.77
CA ILE A 116 -3.54 4.69 -0.43
C ILE A 116 -5.01 5.06 -0.57
N LYS A 117 -5.79 5.00 0.53
CA LYS A 117 -7.19 5.45 0.51
C LYS A 117 -7.30 6.92 0.14
N ALA A 118 -6.40 7.77 0.65
CA ALA A 118 -6.36 9.18 0.28
C ALA A 118 -5.99 9.40 -1.20
N TYR A 119 -5.07 8.59 -1.76
CA TYR A 119 -4.75 8.61 -3.18
C TYR A 119 -5.93 8.18 -4.06
N ILE A 120 -6.58 7.06 -3.75
CA ILE A 120 -7.75 6.59 -4.49
C ILE A 120 -8.87 7.63 -4.41
N ASN A 121 -9.14 8.17 -3.22
CA ASN A 121 -10.13 9.23 -3.04
C ASN A 121 -9.74 10.51 -3.81
N HIS A 122 -8.46 10.86 -3.89
CA HIS A 122 -8.01 11.97 -4.73
C HIS A 122 -8.46 11.75 -6.17
N ILE A 123 -8.15 10.58 -6.74
CA ILE A 123 -8.53 10.23 -8.12
C ILE A 123 -10.04 10.26 -8.32
N LEU A 124 -10.79 9.60 -7.43
CA LEU A 124 -12.25 9.59 -7.50
C LEU A 124 -12.85 11.01 -7.45
N LEU A 125 -12.20 11.97 -6.79
CA LEU A 125 -12.70 13.34 -6.65
C LEU A 125 -12.15 14.35 -7.67
N THR A 126 -11.00 14.10 -8.29
CA THR A 126 -10.38 15.06 -9.23
C THR A 126 -10.52 14.66 -10.69
N THR A 127 -10.77 13.40 -11.00
CA THR A 127 -11.06 12.96 -12.37
C THR A 127 -12.42 13.50 -12.85
N PRO A 128 -12.60 13.91 -14.12
CA PRO A 128 -13.90 14.42 -14.59
C PRO A 128 -15.05 13.42 -14.36
N VAL A 129 -16.26 13.92 -14.04
CA VAL A 129 -17.44 13.07 -13.78
C VAL A 129 -17.76 12.12 -14.94
N SER A 130 -17.47 12.54 -16.17
CA SER A 130 -17.70 11.78 -17.40
C SER A 130 -16.65 10.70 -17.68
N THR A 131 -15.61 10.61 -16.86
CA THR A 131 -14.49 9.69 -17.07
C THR A 131 -14.65 8.47 -16.16
N SER A 132 -14.64 7.28 -16.77
CA SER A 132 -14.59 6.02 -16.02
C SER A 132 -13.24 5.86 -15.31
N ILE A 133 -13.24 5.28 -14.12
CA ILE A 133 -12.03 5.06 -13.34
C ILE A 133 -11.91 3.57 -13.06
N ARG A 134 -10.75 2.98 -13.35
CA ARG A 134 -10.42 1.59 -12.97
C ARG A 134 -9.11 1.55 -12.23
N ILE A 135 -9.08 0.93 -11.06
CA ILE A 135 -7.88 0.78 -10.23
C ILE A 135 -7.61 -0.69 -10.04
N HIS A 136 -6.53 -1.16 -10.65
CA HIS A 136 -6.09 -2.54 -10.67
C HIS A 136 -5.01 -2.79 -9.62
N VAL A 137 -5.11 -3.94 -8.97
CA VAL A 137 -4.15 -4.42 -7.98
C VAL A 137 -3.90 -5.91 -8.20
N PHE A 138 -2.63 -6.29 -8.36
CA PHE A 138 -2.21 -7.68 -8.20
C PHE A 138 -1.67 -7.90 -6.78
N ALA A 139 -2.50 -8.49 -5.92
CA ALA A 139 -2.20 -8.75 -4.52
C ALA A 139 -1.52 -10.12 -4.34
N ARG A 140 -0.20 -10.14 -4.27
CA ARG A 140 0.61 -11.34 -4.01
C ARG A 140 1.65 -11.02 -2.95
N SER A 141 1.77 -11.79 -1.86
CA SER A 141 2.71 -11.43 -0.78
C SER A 141 4.18 -11.70 -1.14
N GLN A 142 5.05 -10.82 -0.66
CA GLN A 142 6.50 -10.93 -0.69
C GLN A 142 7.07 -10.29 0.58
N SER A 143 8.28 -10.70 0.96
CA SER A 143 8.94 -10.15 2.17
C SER A 143 9.32 -8.67 2.04
N GLN A 144 9.55 -8.20 0.82
CA GLN A 144 9.93 -6.82 0.49
C GLN A 144 9.72 -6.57 -1.02
N TYR A 145 9.38 -5.32 -1.39
CA TYR A 145 9.27 -4.85 -2.78
C TYR A 145 10.14 -3.61 -3.03
N LEU A 146 10.00 -2.58 -2.19
CA LEU A 146 10.64 -1.27 -2.38
C LEU A 146 11.79 -1.03 -1.40
N PHE A 147 11.86 -1.77 -0.29
CA PHE A 147 12.84 -1.52 0.75
C PHE A 147 13.77 -2.73 0.93
N PRO A 148 14.90 -2.81 0.20
CA PRO A 148 15.84 -3.92 0.34
C PRO A 148 16.33 -4.08 1.78
N GLY A 149 16.27 -5.30 2.31
CA GLY A 149 16.72 -5.62 3.66
C GLY A 149 15.66 -5.40 4.73
N SER A 150 14.58 -4.64 4.46
CA SER A 150 13.54 -4.32 5.46
C SER A 150 12.83 -5.53 6.07
N LYS A 151 12.87 -6.70 5.42
CA LYS A 151 12.41 -7.97 6.00
C LYS A 151 13.13 -8.35 7.31
N HIS A 152 14.30 -7.77 7.58
CA HIS A 152 15.10 -8.01 8.78
C HIS A 152 14.73 -7.07 9.93
N ILE A 153 13.93 -6.03 9.70
CA ILE A 153 13.42 -5.15 10.76
C ILE A 153 12.36 -5.93 11.55
N PRO A 154 12.55 -6.17 12.85
CA PRO A 154 11.63 -7.01 13.64
C PRO A 154 10.20 -6.45 13.74
N SER A 155 10.06 -5.13 13.68
CA SER A 155 8.75 -4.45 13.69
C SER A 155 8.03 -4.49 12.34
N LYS A 156 8.69 -4.94 11.25
CA LYS A 156 8.04 -5.09 9.95
C LYS A 156 7.09 -6.29 9.97
N ARG A 157 5.79 -6.00 9.92
CA ARG A 157 4.75 -7.03 9.83
C ARG A 157 4.54 -7.45 8.37
N ILE A 158 5.19 -8.52 7.96
CA ILE A 158 4.96 -9.15 6.65
C ILE A 158 3.61 -9.86 6.70
N ARG A 159 2.70 -9.49 5.79
CA ARG A 159 1.38 -10.15 5.68
C ARG A 159 1.54 -11.49 5.00
N THR A 160 0.80 -12.50 5.47
CA THR A 160 0.62 -13.72 4.66
C THR A 160 -0.17 -13.39 3.40
N ASP A 161 -0.10 -14.27 2.40
CA ASP A 161 -0.85 -14.21 1.15
C ASP A 161 -2.32 -13.83 1.34
N THR A 162 -3.06 -14.61 2.13
CA THR A 162 -4.47 -14.35 2.43
C THR A 162 -4.68 -13.01 3.14
N GLN A 163 -3.83 -12.68 4.12
CA GLN A 163 -3.95 -11.41 4.84
C GLN A 163 -3.70 -10.20 3.94
N LEU A 164 -2.82 -10.31 2.95
CA LEU A 164 -2.56 -9.24 1.99
C LEU A 164 -3.75 -9.05 1.04
N VAL A 165 -4.32 -10.14 0.52
CA VAL A 165 -5.54 -10.08 -0.30
C VAL A 165 -6.67 -9.42 0.48
N GLN A 166 -6.94 -9.88 1.70
CA GLN A 166 -7.98 -9.31 2.56
C GLN A 166 -7.71 -7.84 2.95
N TRP A 167 -6.44 -7.45 3.09
CA TRP A 167 -6.07 -6.07 3.35
C TRP A 167 -6.40 -5.18 2.15
N TRP A 168 -6.04 -5.61 0.94
CA TRP A 168 -6.37 -4.88 -0.28
C TRP A 168 -7.85 -4.78 -0.55
N MET A 169 -8.60 -5.88 -0.34
CA MET A 169 -10.05 -5.86 -0.46
C MET A 169 -10.68 -4.83 0.48
N ARG A 170 -10.22 -4.74 1.74
CA ARG A 170 -10.68 -3.68 2.66
C ARG A 170 -10.32 -2.28 2.18
N VAL A 171 -9.09 -2.06 1.71
CA VAL A 171 -8.65 -0.74 1.21
C VAL A 171 -9.52 -0.29 0.02
N LEU A 172 -9.78 -1.17 -0.94
CA LEU A 172 -10.60 -0.87 -2.11
C LEU A 172 -12.09 -0.70 -1.73
N ALA A 173 -12.62 -1.55 -0.85
CA ALA A 173 -14.00 -1.46 -0.38
C ALA A 173 -14.27 -0.16 0.41
N ASP A 174 -13.37 0.20 1.33
CA ASP A 174 -13.42 1.47 2.05
C ASP A 174 -13.39 2.64 1.05
N SER A 175 -12.51 2.58 0.05
CA SER A 175 -12.37 3.66 -0.95
C SER A 175 -13.60 3.77 -1.86
N ALA A 176 -14.21 2.66 -2.24
CA ALA A 176 -15.44 2.62 -3.02
C ALA A 176 -16.59 3.34 -2.29
N SER A 177 -16.66 3.20 -0.95
CA SER A 177 -17.67 3.91 -0.14
C SER A 177 -17.48 5.43 -0.08
N LEU A 178 -16.29 5.93 -0.44
CA LEU A 178 -15.97 7.36 -0.55
C LEU A 178 -16.20 7.90 -1.97
N GLY A 179 -16.61 7.05 -2.91
CA GLY A 179 -16.87 7.43 -4.29
C GLY A 179 -18.00 8.46 -4.44
N ARG A 180 -18.10 9.05 -5.63
CA ARG A 180 -19.18 10.00 -5.94
C ARG A 180 -20.53 9.28 -5.86
N CYS A 181 -21.51 9.93 -5.25
CA CYS A 181 -22.88 9.42 -5.19
C CYS A 181 -23.49 9.13 -6.57
N ASP A 182 -23.00 9.82 -7.60
CA ASP A 182 -23.52 9.74 -8.97
C ASP A 182 -22.84 8.64 -9.81
N ASN A 183 -21.82 7.96 -9.28
CA ASN A 183 -21.11 6.91 -10.01
C ASN A 183 -21.50 5.53 -9.47
N GLN A 184 -21.71 4.58 -10.39
CA GLN A 184 -21.81 3.18 -10.01
C GLN A 184 -20.41 2.63 -9.75
N THR A 185 -20.15 2.23 -8.51
CA THR A 185 -18.89 1.57 -8.16
C THR A 185 -19.09 0.06 -8.15
N LYS A 186 -18.16 -0.66 -8.79
CA LYS A 186 -18.07 -2.12 -8.79
C LYS A 186 -16.72 -2.54 -8.22
N LEU A 187 -16.73 -3.62 -7.47
CA LEU A 187 -15.52 -4.27 -6.96
C LEU A 187 -15.42 -5.64 -7.60
N LEU A 188 -14.37 -5.83 -8.38
CA LEU A 188 -14.10 -7.03 -9.15
C LEU A 188 -12.92 -7.77 -8.55
N TRP A 189 -12.96 -9.10 -8.56
CA TRP A 189 -11.86 -9.91 -8.05
C TRP A 189 -11.79 -11.29 -8.69
N VAL A 190 -10.58 -11.85 -8.70
CA VAL A 190 -10.29 -13.25 -9.03
C VAL A 190 -9.14 -13.73 -8.14
N VAL A 191 -9.23 -14.98 -7.69
CA VAL A 191 -8.10 -15.73 -7.14
C VAL A 191 -7.71 -16.77 -8.20
N PRO A 192 -6.56 -16.62 -8.88
CA PRO A 192 -6.11 -17.58 -9.89
C PRO A 192 -6.10 -19.03 -9.37
N GLY A 193 -6.56 -19.96 -10.22
CA GLY A 193 -6.63 -21.39 -9.87
C GLY A 193 -7.77 -21.77 -8.92
N GLU A 194 -8.61 -20.82 -8.49
CA GLU A 194 -9.76 -21.05 -7.63
C GLU A 194 -11.08 -20.72 -8.36
N THR A 195 -12.19 -21.17 -7.78
CA THR A 195 -13.55 -20.80 -8.21
C THR A 195 -14.17 -19.80 -7.25
N SER A 196 -15.16 -19.03 -7.71
CA SER A 196 -15.85 -18.02 -6.90
C SER A 196 -16.51 -18.56 -5.63
N THR A 197 -16.77 -19.87 -5.58
CA THR A 197 -17.44 -20.56 -4.46
C THR A 197 -16.54 -21.55 -3.72
N SER A 198 -15.23 -21.56 -3.98
CA SER A 198 -14.30 -22.42 -3.26
C SER A 198 -14.20 -22.06 -1.77
N THR A 199 -13.69 -22.99 -0.96
CA THR A 199 -13.47 -22.74 0.48
C THR A 199 -12.46 -21.60 0.71
N THR A 200 -11.41 -21.52 -0.12
CA THR A 200 -10.39 -20.47 -0.07
C THR A 200 -11.02 -19.10 -0.34
N THR A 201 -11.79 -18.99 -1.42
CA THR A 201 -12.44 -17.74 -1.85
C THR A 201 -13.52 -17.30 -0.86
N THR A 202 -14.29 -18.24 -0.31
CA THR A 202 -15.27 -17.96 0.77
C THR A 202 -14.60 -17.38 2.02
N ARG A 203 -13.44 -17.93 2.44
CA ARG A 203 -12.69 -17.42 3.60
C ARG A 203 -12.08 -16.05 3.34
N ILE A 204 -11.62 -15.78 2.12
CA ILE A 204 -11.11 -14.45 1.75
C ILE A 204 -12.25 -13.43 1.86
N LEU A 205 -13.41 -13.74 1.26
CA LEU A 205 -14.58 -12.88 1.23
C LEU A 205 -15.22 -12.65 2.59
N SER A 206 -15.15 -13.62 3.51
CA SER A 206 -15.77 -13.48 4.85
C SER A 206 -15.24 -12.29 5.67
N SER A 207 -14.14 -11.67 5.23
CA SER A 207 -13.56 -10.47 5.83
C SER A 207 -14.13 -9.15 5.26
N SER A 208 -14.96 -9.20 4.22
CA SER A 208 -15.54 -8.05 3.55
C SER A 208 -17.05 -8.01 3.71
N ASN A 209 -17.58 -6.85 4.10
CA ASN A 209 -19.03 -6.59 4.13
C ASN A 209 -19.56 -5.99 2.82
N THR A 210 -18.68 -5.83 1.82
CA THR A 210 -19.01 -5.21 0.54
C THR A 210 -19.19 -6.30 -0.51
N LEU A 211 -20.11 -6.08 -1.45
CA LEU A 211 -20.34 -7.03 -2.54
C LEU A 211 -19.17 -6.99 -3.54
N TRP A 212 -18.55 -8.14 -3.74
CA TRP A 212 -17.51 -8.36 -4.75
C TRP A 212 -18.04 -9.24 -5.87
N THR A 213 -17.74 -8.88 -7.12
CA THR A 213 -18.15 -9.62 -8.32
C THR A 213 -16.94 -10.34 -8.90
N TRP A 214 -17.09 -11.63 -9.24
CA TRP A 214 -16.00 -12.39 -9.85
C TRP A 214 -15.67 -11.86 -11.26
N GLY A 215 -14.41 -11.48 -11.51
CA GLY A 215 -14.01 -10.96 -12.82
C GLY A 215 -12.65 -10.26 -12.83
N LEU A 216 -12.00 -10.23 -14.00
CA LEU A 216 -10.63 -9.72 -14.19
C LEU A 216 -10.53 -8.20 -14.44
N GLY A 217 -11.65 -7.48 -14.51
CA GLY A 217 -11.64 -6.03 -14.78
C GLY A 217 -11.39 -5.65 -16.24
N ALA A 218 -11.92 -6.45 -17.18
CA ALA A 218 -11.89 -6.12 -18.61
C ALA A 218 -12.59 -4.78 -18.91
N ASP A 219 -12.23 -4.12 -20.01
CA ASP A 219 -12.90 -2.91 -20.48
C ASP A 219 -14.27 -3.20 -21.14
N SER A 220 -14.95 -2.17 -21.62
CA SER A 220 -16.24 -2.29 -22.31
C SER A 220 -16.18 -3.12 -23.60
N HIS A 221 -14.99 -3.37 -24.14
CA HIS A 221 -14.73 -4.19 -25.32
C HIS A 221 -14.20 -5.58 -24.93
N ASN A 222 -14.32 -5.96 -23.66
CA ASN A 222 -13.84 -7.23 -23.09
C ASN A 222 -12.33 -7.43 -23.19
N ARG A 223 -11.54 -6.34 -23.25
CA ARG A 223 -10.07 -6.38 -23.29
C ARG A 223 -9.48 -6.24 -21.90
N LEU A 224 -8.47 -7.05 -21.60
CA LEU A 224 -7.73 -6.98 -20.35
C LEU A 224 -6.56 -5.99 -20.45
N PRO A 225 -6.32 -5.16 -19.42
CA PRO A 225 -5.16 -4.29 -19.41
C PRO A 225 -3.86 -5.10 -19.28
N LEU A 226 -2.86 -4.73 -20.07
CA LEU A 226 -1.56 -5.37 -20.16
C LEU A 226 -0.51 -4.51 -19.43
N PHE A 227 -0.45 -4.65 -18.11
CA PHE A 227 0.54 -3.92 -17.30
C PHE A 227 1.94 -4.56 -17.36
N PRO A 228 3.01 -3.77 -17.19
CA PRO A 228 4.37 -4.30 -17.06
C PRO A 228 4.49 -5.25 -15.86
N ASP A 229 5.26 -6.34 -16.02
CA ASP A 229 5.56 -7.34 -14.98
C ASP A 229 4.31 -7.95 -14.28
N ASP A 230 3.15 -7.92 -14.93
CA ASP A 230 1.88 -8.41 -14.40
C ASP A 230 1.53 -9.81 -14.93
N PRO A 231 0.97 -10.72 -14.10
CA PRO A 231 0.62 -12.07 -14.53
C PRO A 231 -0.49 -12.12 -15.58
N VAL A 232 -1.40 -11.15 -15.64
CA VAL A 232 -2.45 -11.08 -16.69
C VAL A 232 -1.80 -10.83 -18.03
N THR A 233 -0.85 -9.90 -18.12
CA THR A 233 -0.08 -9.64 -19.35
C THR A 233 0.63 -10.89 -19.84
N LYS A 234 1.28 -11.61 -18.92
CA LYS A 234 1.97 -12.87 -19.22
C LYS A 234 1.00 -13.95 -19.69
N ALA A 235 -0.14 -14.12 -19.01
CA ALA A 235 -1.17 -15.08 -19.37
C ALA A 235 -1.79 -14.77 -20.74
N CYS A 236 -2.14 -13.51 -21.00
CA CYS A 236 -2.61 -13.04 -22.30
C CYS A 236 -1.63 -13.41 -23.43
N GLY A 237 -0.33 -13.16 -23.23
CA GLY A 237 0.71 -13.54 -24.21
C GLY A 237 0.84 -15.04 -24.46
N MET A 238 0.40 -15.90 -23.54
CA MET A 238 0.37 -17.36 -23.71
C MET A 238 -0.91 -17.86 -24.37
N VAL A 239 -2.01 -17.12 -24.25
CA VAL A 239 -3.34 -17.48 -24.79
C VAL A 239 -3.55 -16.95 -26.21
N GLN A 240 -2.84 -15.88 -26.60
CA GLN A 240 -3.02 -15.19 -27.88
C GLN A 240 -3.06 -16.18 -29.06
N SER A 241 -4.25 -16.30 -29.65
CA SER A 241 -4.48 -17.07 -30.86
C SER A 241 -4.11 -16.24 -32.10
N SER A 242 -3.92 -16.91 -33.23
CA SER A 242 -3.66 -16.28 -34.54
C SER A 242 -4.72 -15.23 -34.95
N ALA A 243 -5.89 -15.23 -34.30
CA ALA A 243 -7.02 -14.35 -34.58
C ALA A 243 -7.06 -13.07 -33.72
N GLY A 244 -6.15 -12.90 -32.74
CA GLY A 244 -6.02 -11.68 -31.95
C GLY A 244 -7.03 -11.49 -30.81
N ASP A 245 -8.11 -12.30 -30.75
CA ASP A 245 -9.05 -12.30 -29.64
C ASP A 245 -8.51 -13.10 -28.45
N ILE A 246 -8.62 -12.53 -27.26
CA ILE A 246 -8.22 -13.14 -25.99
C ILE A 246 -9.48 -13.52 -25.21
N ASP A 247 -9.73 -14.82 -25.03
CA ASP A 247 -10.80 -15.31 -24.16
C ASP A 247 -10.39 -15.14 -22.68
N PRO A 248 -11.10 -14.32 -21.88
CA PRO A 248 -10.81 -14.14 -20.46
C PRO A 248 -10.83 -15.45 -19.66
N THR A 249 -11.61 -16.44 -20.10
CA THR A 249 -11.70 -17.76 -19.44
C THR A 249 -10.37 -18.51 -19.59
N ALA A 250 -9.85 -18.60 -20.81
CA ALA A 250 -8.54 -19.19 -21.07
C ALA A 250 -7.41 -18.45 -20.33
N VAL A 251 -7.51 -17.12 -20.18
CA VAL A 251 -6.56 -16.34 -19.36
C VAL A 251 -6.63 -16.76 -17.89
N MET A 252 -7.83 -16.95 -17.31
CA MET A 252 -7.99 -17.44 -15.94
C MET A 252 -7.35 -18.82 -15.73
N ASP A 253 -7.49 -19.73 -16.70
CA ASP A 253 -6.89 -21.06 -16.64
C ASP A 253 -5.36 -20.99 -16.64
N ILE A 254 -4.77 -20.17 -17.52
CA ILE A 254 -3.32 -19.95 -17.55
C ILE A 254 -2.83 -19.30 -16.27
N LEU A 255 -3.54 -18.30 -15.75
CA LEU A 255 -3.21 -17.66 -14.47
C LEU A 255 -3.10 -18.69 -13.34
N GLY A 256 -3.96 -19.71 -13.30
CA GLY A 256 -3.94 -20.75 -12.27
C GLY A 256 -2.69 -21.65 -12.28
N VAL A 257 -1.94 -21.69 -13.39
CA VAL A 257 -0.71 -22.49 -13.51
C VAL A 257 0.56 -21.65 -13.55
N LEU A 258 0.45 -20.31 -13.61
CA LEU A 258 1.61 -19.42 -13.59
C LEU A 258 2.34 -19.52 -12.25
N GLY A 259 3.68 -19.56 -12.31
CA GLY A 259 4.54 -19.64 -11.12
C GLY A 259 4.29 -18.53 -10.11
N GLU A 260 3.95 -17.33 -10.58
CA GLU A 260 3.62 -16.18 -9.73
C GLU A 260 2.28 -16.33 -8.97
N CYS A 261 1.42 -17.27 -9.38
CA CYS A 261 0.09 -17.51 -8.84
C CYS A 261 -0.07 -18.88 -8.18
N GLN A 262 1.05 -19.59 -7.91
CA GLN A 262 1.02 -20.91 -7.25
C GLN A 262 0.70 -20.84 -5.75
N SER A 263 0.74 -19.65 -5.15
CA SER A 263 0.27 -19.38 -3.80
C SER A 263 -0.93 -18.44 -3.85
N VAL A 264 -1.63 -18.26 -2.73
CA VAL A 264 -2.85 -17.43 -2.71
C VAL A 264 -2.49 -16.00 -3.10
N CYS A 265 -2.97 -15.57 -4.27
CA CYS A 265 -2.89 -14.20 -4.74
C CYS A 265 -4.26 -13.77 -5.27
N ALA A 266 -4.44 -12.48 -5.53
CA ALA A 266 -5.67 -12.00 -6.14
C ALA A 266 -5.42 -10.89 -7.15
N LEU A 267 -6.20 -10.90 -8.21
CA LEU A 267 -6.37 -9.76 -9.10
C LEU A 267 -7.62 -9.04 -8.63
N LEU A 268 -7.49 -7.76 -8.27
CA LEU A 268 -8.56 -6.94 -7.74
C LEU A 268 -8.73 -5.71 -8.62
N CYS A 269 -9.96 -5.27 -8.83
CA CYS A 269 -10.25 -4.03 -9.53
C CYS A 269 -11.39 -3.26 -8.86
N LEU A 270 -11.16 -1.97 -8.61
CA LEU A 270 -12.23 -1.02 -8.31
C LEU A 270 -12.57 -0.29 -9.60
N GLU A 271 -13.82 -0.37 -10.02
CA GLU A 271 -14.34 0.30 -11.19
C GLU A 271 -15.39 1.33 -10.77
N SER A 272 -15.24 2.59 -11.16
CA SER A 272 -16.22 3.65 -10.98
C SER A 272 -16.71 4.12 -12.35
N ILE A 273 -17.97 3.84 -12.65
CA ILE A 273 -18.61 4.14 -13.94
C ILE A 273 -19.53 5.36 -13.77
N PRO A 274 -19.39 6.40 -14.60
CA PRO A 274 -20.32 7.52 -14.62
C PRO A 274 -21.76 7.05 -14.87
N GLN A 275 -22.73 7.46 -14.05
CA GLN A 275 -24.14 7.31 -14.41
C GLN A 275 -24.58 8.55 -15.20
N ASN A 276 -25.32 8.33 -16.31
CA ASN A 276 -25.81 9.36 -17.23
C ASN A 276 -26.25 10.66 -16.53
N THR A 277 -25.33 11.62 -16.45
CA THR A 277 -25.57 12.95 -15.92
C THR A 277 -24.81 13.98 -16.74
N SER A 278 -25.49 15.10 -16.96
CA SER A 278 -25.10 16.20 -17.82
C SER A 278 -23.70 16.74 -17.54
N ASN A 279 -22.97 16.98 -18.63
CA ASN A 279 -21.66 17.62 -18.71
C ASN A 279 -21.41 18.68 -17.64
N GLN A 280 -20.66 18.31 -16.61
CA GLN A 280 -19.99 19.28 -15.74
C GLN A 280 -18.48 19.04 -15.83
N THR A 281 -17.83 19.85 -16.66
CA THR A 281 -16.38 19.88 -16.80
C THR A 281 -15.77 20.52 -15.56
N CYS A 282 -14.99 19.75 -14.81
CA CYS A 282 -14.07 20.29 -13.82
C CYS A 282 -12.67 20.25 -14.43
N ASP A 283 -12.20 21.41 -14.89
CA ASP A 283 -10.86 21.60 -15.43
C ASP A 283 -10.02 22.34 -14.39
N THR A 284 -9.05 21.65 -13.81
CA THR A 284 -7.95 22.30 -13.10
C THR A 284 -6.66 21.58 -13.44
N SER A 285 -6.09 21.92 -14.59
CA SER A 285 -4.71 21.60 -14.93
C SER A 285 -3.77 22.55 -14.17
N ILE A 286 -3.41 22.17 -12.94
CA ILE A 286 -2.28 22.80 -12.25
C ILE A 286 -1.02 22.33 -12.97
N LYS A 287 -0.29 23.28 -13.58
CA LYS A 287 1.03 23.02 -14.15
C LYS A 287 2.01 22.75 -13.03
N VAL A 288 2.18 21.48 -12.69
CA VAL A 288 3.27 21.00 -11.86
C VAL A 288 4.43 20.68 -12.81
N ASN A 289 5.62 21.17 -12.51
CA ASN A 289 6.81 20.70 -13.18
C ASN A 289 6.96 19.20 -12.87
N ASN A 290 7.08 18.37 -13.89
CA ASN A 290 7.11 16.91 -13.73
C ASN A 290 8.53 16.39 -13.96
N ALA A 291 8.86 15.30 -13.27
CA ALA A 291 10.09 14.56 -13.56
C ALA A 291 10.00 13.88 -14.94
N THR A 292 11.15 13.55 -15.51
CA THR A 292 11.22 12.67 -16.68
C THR A 292 11.16 11.20 -16.24
N GLN A 293 10.84 10.30 -17.17
CA GLN A 293 10.85 8.87 -16.91
C GLN A 293 12.25 8.36 -16.55
N ASP A 294 13.29 8.89 -17.21
CA ASP A 294 14.68 8.49 -16.96
C ASP A 294 15.14 8.90 -15.56
N GLU A 295 14.75 10.08 -15.09
CA GLU A 295 15.01 10.53 -13.73
C GLU A 295 14.32 9.63 -12.68
N LEU A 296 13.05 9.27 -12.90
CA LEU A 296 12.34 8.35 -12.01
C LEU A 296 12.99 6.97 -12.02
N ASN A 297 13.37 6.45 -13.18
CA ASN A 297 14.07 5.17 -13.31
C ASN A 297 15.44 5.19 -12.62
N ALA A 298 16.20 6.29 -12.76
CA ALA A 298 17.49 6.46 -12.08
C ALA A 298 17.32 6.50 -10.56
N LEU A 299 16.30 7.22 -10.06
CA LEU A 299 15.93 7.24 -8.65
C LEU A 299 15.58 5.85 -8.15
N MET A 300 14.70 5.13 -8.85
CA MET A 300 14.29 3.78 -8.48
C MET A 300 15.47 2.81 -8.47
N LYS A 301 16.38 2.91 -9.46
CA LYS A 301 17.61 2.11 -9.49
C LYS A 301 18.49 2.39 -8.29
N LEU A 302 18.70 3.66 -7.93
CA LEU A 302 19.46 4.04 -6.73
C LEU A 302 18.79 3.53 -5.46
N TRP A 303 17.47 3.73 -5.33
CA TRP A 303 16.67 3.28 -4.19
C TRP A 303 16.84 1.77 -3.96
N MET A 304 16.79 0.97 -5.01
CA MET A 304 16.94 -0.49 -4.92
C MET A 304 18.35 -0.95 -4.51
N THR A 305 19.36 -0.07 -4.51
CA THR A 305 20.70 -0.37 -3.96
C THR A 305 20.86 0.00 -2.48
N MET A 306 19.84 0.61 -1.87
CA MET A 306 19.90 1.08 -0.49
C MET A 306 19.64 -0.05 0.51
N ASP A 307 20.05 0.17 1.75
CA ASP A 307 19.88 -0.79 2.85
C ASP A 307 18.85 -0.28 3.87
N PHE A 308 17.82 -1.08 4.11
CA PHE A 308 16.77 -0.86 5.10
C PHE A 308 16.72 -2.00 6.13
N SER A 309 17.82 -2.71 6.37
CA SER A 309 17.86 -3.88 7.27
C SER A 309 17.70 -3.57 8.75
N ASN A 310 17.95 -2.33 9.17
CA ASN A 310 17.85 -1.85 10.55
C ASN A 310 17.59 -0.34 10.59
N VAL A 311 17.32 0.21 11.78
CA VAL A 311 16.96 1.63 11.99
C VAL A 311 18.04 2.58 11.48
N ASP A 312 19.32 2.32 11.79
CA ASP A 312 20.42 3.19 11.38
C ASP A 312 20.66 3.14 9.87
N ALA A 313 20.60 1.95 9.28
CA ALA A 313 20.69 1.77 7.83
C ALA A 313 19.53 2.48 7.13
N CYS A 314 18.30 2.32 7.62
CA CYS A 314 17.12 3.02 7.12
C CYS A 314 17.31 4.54 7.19
N THR A 315 17.79 5.07 8.31
CA THR A 315 18.04 6.52 8.48
C THR A 315 19.07 7.01 7.46
N ARG A 316 20.23 6.35 7.35
CA ARG A 316 21.29 6.71 6.38
C ARG A 316 20.79 6.64 4.93
N SER A 317 20.09 5.57 4.57
CA SER A 317 19.51 5.37 3.24
C SER A 317 18.46 6.42 2.92
N SER A 318 17.56 6.72 3.85
CA SER A 318 16.51 7.72 3.70
C SER A 318 17.10 9.13 3.53
N THR A 319 18.07 9.52 4.37
CA THR A 319 18.78 10.80 4.22
C THR A 319 19.52 10.89 2.87
N LYS A 320 20.18 9.81 2.44
CA LYS A 320 20.85 9.75 1.13
C LYS A 320 19.85 9.92 -0.02
N LEU A 321 18.69 9.26 0.07
CA LEU A 321 17.63 9.35 -0.93
C LEU A 321 17.11 10.78 -1.04
N ILE A 322 16.75 11.41 0.08
CA ILE A 322 16.24 12.79 0.07
C ILE A 322 17.26 13.76 -0.50
N LYS A 323 18.54 13.65 -0.09
CA LYS A 323 19.62 14.47 -0.66
C LYS A 323 19.74 14.28 -2.17
N TYR A 324 19.66 13.04 -2.65
CA TYR A 324 19.68 12.76 -4.09
C TYR A 324 18.50 13.42 -4.79
N VAL A 325 17.26 13.19 -4.32
CA VAL A 325 16.03 13.76 -4.88
C VAL A 325 16.13 15.30 -4.93
N GLN A 326 16.54 15.95 -3.83
CA GLN A 326 16.71 17.40 -3.77
C GLN A 326 17.77 17.91 -4.74
N SER A 327 18.89 17.19 -4.88
CA SER A 327 20.00 17.60 -5.76
C SER A 327 19.73 17.38 -7.25
N THR A 328 18.98 16.33 -7.60
CA THR A 328 18.78 15.89 -8.98
C THR A 328 17.47 16.40 -9.56
N LEU A 329 16.37 16.33 -8.80
CA LEU A 329 15.05 16.77 -9.27
C LEU A 329 14.76 18.24 -8.90
N GLY A 330 15.56 18.84 -8.02
CA GLY A 330 15.32 20.18 -7.49
C GLY A 330 13.91 20.34 -6.90
N ASN A 331 13.38 21.56 -6.93
CA ASN A 331 11.96 21.82 -6.67
C ASN A 331 11.05 21.44 -7.86
N VAL A 332 11.63 20.90 -8.94
CA VAL A 332 11.01 20.80 -10.27
C VAL A 332 10.23 19.48 -10.43
N GLY A 333 10.24 18.58 -9.44
CA GLY A 333 9.42 17.36 -9.47
C GLY A 333 9.07 16.77 -8.11
N LEU A 334 9.46 17.43 -7.01
CA LEU A 334 9.21 16.96 -5.65
C LEU A 334 8.18 17.85 -4.95
N ALA A 335 6.92 17.41 -4.93
CA ALA A 335 5.93 18.02 -4.06
C ALA A 335 6.05 17.38 -2.67
N HIS A 336 6.02 18.21 -1.62
CA HIS A 336 5.96 17.70 -0.26
C HIS A 336 5.07 18.53 0.66
N VAL A 337 4.50 17.88 1.67
CA VAL A 337 3.67 18.49 2.71
C VAL A 337 4.04 17.87 4.05
N ASP A 338 4.22 18.73 5.04
CA ASP A 338 4.56 18.36 6.41
C ASP A 338 3.30 18.28 7.30
N VAL A 339 3.25 17.26 8.15
CA VAL A 339 2.25 17.08 9.20
C VAL A 339 2.97 16.99 10.54
N THR A 340 2.72 17.98 11.40
CA THR A 340 3.28 17.98 12.76
C THR A 340 2.64 16.88 13.60
N VAL A 341 3.48 16.09 14.25
CA VAL A 341 3.11 15.07 15.23
C VAL A 341 3.42 15.62 16.62
N ALA A 342 2.39 15.93 17.39
CA ALA A 342 2.56 16.39 18.77
C ALA A 342 2.66 15.17 19.71
N GLY A 343 3.83 14.95 20.30
CA GLY A 343 4.01 13.96 21.35
C GLY A 343 3.42 14.43 22.68
N LYS A 344 2.98 13.50 23.53
CA LYS A 344 2.76 13.78 24.95
C LYS A 344 4.12 13.68 25.64
N SER A 345 4.66 14.81 26.09
CA SER A 345 5.79 14.77 27.00
C SER A 345 5.34 14.08 28.30
N ASP A 346 6.08 13.06 28.74
CA ASP A 346 6.02 12.65 30.14
C ASP A 346 6.39 13.91 30.93
N SER A 347 5.39 14.50 31.59
CA SER A 347 5.63 15.49 32.62
C SER A 347 6.43 14.78 33.69
N LYS A 348 7.76 14.96 33.66
CA LYS A 348 8.62 14.68 34.81
C LYS A 348 7.92 15.31 36.01
N LEU A 349 7.56 14.47 36.98
CA LEU A 349 7.24 14.90 38.33
C LEU A 349 8.39 15.80 38.79
N ASN A 350 8.18 17.11 38.70
CA ASN A 350 9.00 18.08 39.41
C ASN A 350 8.69 17.89 40.89
N VAL A 351 9.35 16.92 41.53
CA VAL A 351 9.52 16.95 42.98
C VAL A 351 10.49 18.09 43.23
N SER A 352 9.93 19.25 43.54
CA SER A 352 10.66 20.38 44.08
C SER A 352 11.34 19.93 45.38
N VAL A 353 12.66 19.80 45.34
CA VAL A 353 13.48 19.73 46.55
C VAL A 353 13.43 21.11 47.20
N ALA A 354 12.56 21.27 48.19
CA ALA A 354 12.59 22.37 49.13
C ALA A 354 13.14 21.84 50.46
N SER A 355 14.20 22.49 50.92
CA SER A 355 14.94 22.23 52.15
C SER A 355 14.18 22.69 53.42
N ASN A 356 14.37 21.88 54.48
CA ASN A 356 14.26 22.17 55.93
C ASN A 356 12.86 22.30 56.59
N SER A 357 12.47 21.34 57.44
CA SER A 357 12.75 21.33 58.89
C SER A 357 11.86 20.33 59.69
N THR A 358 12.53 19.53 60.52
CA THR A 358 12.19 18.91 61.83
C THR A 358 10.80 18.36 62.20
N ASN A 359 10.86 17.14 62.78
CA ASN A 359 9.95 16.42 63.70
C ASN A 359 8.67 15.83 63.07
N THR A 360 8.31 14.56 63.23
CA THR A 360 8.28 13.72 64.44
C THR A 360 8.19 12.24 64.08
N VAL A 361 8.78 11.39 64.91
CA VAL A 361 8.76 9.92 64.90
C VAL A 361 7.34 9.36 64.97
N GLN A 362 7.01 8.37 64.12
CA GLN A 362 6.21 7.21 64.55
C GLN A 362 6.51 5.96 63.70
N SER A 363 6.99 4.95 64.41
CA SER A 363 7.26 3.59 63.98
C SER A 363 5.95 2.82 63.79
N ILE A 364 5.77 2.13 62.65
CA ILE A 364 5.03 0.87 62.59
C ILE A 364 5.80 -0.13 61.72
N GLN A 365 6.36 -1.12 62.41
CA GLN A 365 6.87 -2.36 61.85
C GLN A 365 5.72 -3.22 61.30
N GLY A 366 6.00 -3.96 60.23
CA GLY A 366 5.33 -5.22 59.93
C GLY A 366 4.36 -5.19 58.74
N LEU A 367 4.81 -5.68 57.58
CA LEU A 367 4.49 -7.04 57.15
C LEU A 367 5.20 -7.35 55.84
N VAL A 368 6.18 -8.24 55.91
CA VAL A 368 6.74 -8.96 54.78
C VAL A 368 5.77 -10.09 54.42
N LYS A 369 5.23 -10.11 53.20
CA LYS A 369 4.74 -11.35 52.58
C LYS A 369 5.47 -11.57 51.26
N ARG A 370 6.45 -12.47 51.31
CA ARG A 370 7.08 -13.09 50.14
C ARG A 370 6.05 -14.01 49.49
N HIS A 371 5.94 -13.98 48.16
CA HIS A 371 5.34 -15.07 47.39
C HIS A 371 6.46 -15.78 46.63
N ALA A 372 6.54 -17.09 46.87
CA ALA A 372 7.45 -18.02 46.22
C ALA A 372 6.91 -18.39 44.81
N PRO A 373 7.79 -18.77 43.88
CA PRO A 373 7.41 -19.13 42.51
C PRO A 373 6.82 -20.54 42.43
N ALA A 374 5.78 -20.71 41.62
CA ALA A 374 5.14 -21.99 41.35
C ALA A 374 5.99 -22.85 40.39
N GLU A 375 6.09 -24.13 40.73
CA GLU A 375 6.91 -25.17 40.11
C GLU A 375 6.40 -25.60 38.73
N ALA A 376 7.38 -26.02 37.92
CA ALA A 376 7.20 -26.59 36.59
C ALA A 376 6.57 -27.98 36.64
N ILE A 377 5.51 -28.20 35.86
CA ILE A 377 4.95 -29.53 35.59
C ILE A 377 5.56 -30.04 34.28
N THR A 378 6.46 -31.01 34.43
CA THR A 378 6.97 -31.89 33.39
C THR A 378 5.95 -32.99 33.09
N THR A 379 5.57 -33.14 31.82
CA THR A 379 4.90 -34.36 31.32
C THR A 379 5.57 -34.85 30.04
N PRO A 380 5.58 -36.17 29.80
CA PRO A 380 6.67 -36.84 29.09
C PRO A 380 6.50 -36.91 27.56
N ILE A 381 7.65 -36.89 26.90
CA ILE A 381 7.86 -37.16 25.48
C ILE A 381 7.42 -38.60 25.18
N LYS A 382 6.43 -38.76 24.29
CA LYS A 382 6.15 -40.03 23.59
C LYS A 382 6.68 -39.95 22.17
N THR A 383 7.82 -40.59 21.98
CA THR A 383 8.39 -40.97 20.68
C THR A 383 7.46 -41.99 20.03
N LEU A 384 6.95 -41.72 18.83
CA LEU A 384 6.37 -42.75 17.96
C LEU A 384 7.02 -42.70 16.58
N SER A 385 7.44 -43.89 16.19
CA SER A 385 8.27 -44.32 15.09
C SER A 385 7.71 -44.02 13.70
N ALA A 386 8.63 -43.74 12.78
CA ALA A 386 8.44 -43.83 11.35
C ALA A 386 7.91 -45.20 10.92
N ASN A 387 6.83 -45.22 10.16
CA ASN A 387 6.51 -46.34 9.28
C ASN A 387 5.94 -45.83 7.96
N LEU A 388 6.64 -46.23 6.89
CA LEU A 388 6.31 -46.06 5.49
C LEU A 388 4.90 -46.58 5.18
N ILE A 389 4.13 -45.84 4.39
CA ILE A 389 3.02 -46.39 3.62
C ILE A 389 3.36 -46.25 2.13
N LYS A 390 3.57 -47.41 1.50
CA LYS A 390 3.75 -47.60 0.06
C LYS A 390 2.44 -47.32 -0.69
N ARG A 391 2.55 -46.62 -1.82
CA ARG A 391 1.53 -46.56 -2.87
C ARG A 391 1.21 -47.97 -3.41
N GLN A 392 -0.07 -48.31 -3.50
CA GLN A 392 -0.56 -49.38 -4.36
C GLN A 392 -1.21 -48.76 -5.61
N LYS A 393 -0.79 -49.26 -6.78
CA LYS A 393 -1.45 -49.04 -8.07
C LYS A 393 -2.73 -49.86 -8.11
N GLN A 394 -3.82 -49.25 -8.59
CA GLN A 394 -4.78 -49.88 -9.48
C GLN A 394 -5.07 -48.91 -10.62
#